data_AF-A0A5A7PP92-F1
#
_entry.id   AF-A0A5A7PP92-F1
#
_cell.length_a   1.000
_cell.length_b   1.000
_cell.length_c   1.000
_cell.angle_alpha   90.00
_cell.angle_beta   90.00
_cell.angle_gamma   90.00
#
_symmetry.space_group_name_H-M   'P 1'
#
loop_
_entity.id
_entity.type
_entity.pdbx_description
1 polymer ?
#
loop_
_entity_poly.entity_id
_entity_poly.type
_entity_poly.pdbx_seq_one_letter_code
_entity_poly.pdbx_strand_id
1 'polypeptide(L)'
;MSSSSHSQSSQPIVYCKCLERTTILTSKTSSNPGKKFYGCKNWNNGGCTFFRWCENQSTTQSQVSSDSILELERKFSLIEEQKTSMAELQRKMVELQRKLVVLEAELQSLKKVNNAHLSSTMKKLRCLEFIVVITWFIGFIGVVVIRL
;
A
#
# COMPACT_ATOMS: atom_id res chain seq x y z
N MET A 1 40.30 46.35 19.87
CA MET A 1 40.37 46.21 18.40
C MET A 1 39.54 44.99 18.01
N SER A 2 38.80 45.10 16.93
CA SER A 2 37.52 44.45 16.64
C SER A 2 37.53 42.91 16.59
N SER A 3 36.70 42.28 17.41
CA SER A 3 36.36 40.86 17.32
C SER A 3 35.41 40.64 16.14
N SER A 4 35.95 40.09 15.05
CA SER A 4 35.20 39.79 13.84
C SER A 4 34.47 38.46 14.02
N SER A 5 33.21 38.52 14.45
CA SER A 5 32.32 37.36 14.55
C SER A 5 32.07 36.79 13.15
N HIS A 6 32.84 35.76 12.77
CA HIS A 6 32.55 34.96 11.58
C HIS A 6 31.32 34.09 11.89
N SER A 7 30.16 34.55 11.43
CA SER A 7 28.95 33.77 11.27
C SER A 7 29.26 32.54 10.41
N GLN A 8 29.45 31.39 11.06
CA GLN A 8 29.50 30.10 10.36
C GLN A 8 28.09 29.77 9.88
N SER A 9 27.70 30.33 8.73
CA SER A 9 26.60 29.78 7.93
C SER A 9 26.97 28.33 7.61
N SER A 10 26.13 27.36 7.99
CA SER A 10 26.27 25.95 7.63
C SER A 10 26.29 25.79 6.12
N GLN A 11 27.47 25.87 5.51
CA GLN A 11 27.64 25.76 4.07
C GLN A 11 27.19 24.36 3.61
N PRO A 12 26.51 24.23 2.47
CA PRO A 12 26.05 22.93 1.98
C PRO A 12 27.22 21.98 1.75
N ILE A 13 27.04 20.71 2.13
CA ILE A 13 28.03 19.65 1.91
C ILE A 13 27.96 19.25 0.43
N VAL A 14 29.03 19.53 -0.32
CA VAL A 14 29.14 19.21 -1.75
C VAL A 14 30.19 18.11 -1.96
N TYR A 15 29.88 17.12 -2.79
CA TYR A 15 30.76 16.01 -3.13
C TYR A 15 31.32 16.17 -4.55
N CYS A 16 32.57 15.74 -4.75
CA CYS A 16 33.23 15.76 -6.06
C CYS A 16 33.03 14.42 -6.80
N LYS A 17 33.61 14.28 -8.01
CA LYS A 17 33.53 13.05 -8.79
C LYS A 17 34.28 11.86 -8.16
N CYS A 18 35.18 12.14 -7.21
CA CYS A 18 35.83 11.10 -6.40
C CYS A 18 34.94 10.60 -5.25
N LEU A 19 33.68 11.09 -5.14
CA LEU A 19 32.76 10.82 -4.03
C LEU A 19 33.25 11.28 -2.65
N GLU A 20 34.32 12.08 -2.62
CA GLU A 20 34.81 12.72 -1.41
C GLU A 20 34.23 14.12 -1.24
N ARG A 21 34.14 14.56 0.02
CA ARG A 21 33.72 15.93 0.38
C ARG A 21 34.69 16.94 -0.25
N THR A 22 34.12 17.92 -0.94
CA THR A 22 34.87 19.05 -1.53
C THR A 22 35.40 19.98 -0.45
N THR A 23 36.41 20.77 -0.82
CA THR A 23 36.89 21.90 -0.01
C THR A 23 36.52 23.21 -0.69
N ILE A 24 36.40 24.28 0.08
CA ILE A 24 36.15 25.62 -0.45
C ILE A 24 37.50 26.28 -0.73
N LEU A 25 37.69 26.68 -1.98
CA LEU A 25 38.88 27.34 -2.50
C LEU A 25 38.52 28.77 -2.91
N THR A 26 39.53 29.65 -2.93
CA THR A 26 39.38 31.03 -3.37
C THR A 26 40.06 31.21 -4.72
N SER A 27 39.32 31.72 -5.70
CA SER A 27 39.84 32.01 -7.02
C SER A 27 40.87 33.15 -6.96
N LYS A 28 42.04 32.90 -7.56
CA LYS A 28 43.13 33.87 -7.72
C LYS A 28 43.26 34.39 -9.15
N THR A 29 42.29 34.05 -10.01
CA THR A 29 42.28 34.51 -11.40
C THR A 29 41.94 36.00 -11.46
N SER A 30 42.56 36.73 -12.40
CA SER A 30 42.27 38.16 -12.63
C SER A 30 40.81 38.42 -13.00
N SER A 31 40.15 37.47 -13.65
CA SER A 31 38.74 37.55 -14.03
C SER A 31 37.78 37.34 -12.84
N ASN A 32 38.18 36.56 -11.83
CA ASN A 32 37.33 36.25 -10.67
C ASN A 32 38.11 36.31 -9.34
N PRO A 33 38.73 37.45 -8.99
CA PRO A 33 39.56 37.54 -7.80
C PRO A 33 38.69 37.41 -6.54
N GLY A 34 39.10 36.56 -5.59
CA GLY A 34 38.45 36.46 -4.29
C GLY A 34 37.14 35.66 -4.24
N LYS A 35 36.56 35.26 -5.38
CA LYS A 35 35.35 34.41 -5.40
C LYS A 35 35.64 33.01 -4.85
N LYS A 36 34.74 32.49 -4.01
CA LYS A 36 34.84 31.15 -3.41
C LYS A 36 34.17 30.09 -4.29
N PHE A 37 34.77 28.90 -4.37
CA PHE A 37 34.26 27.76 -5.11
C PHE A 37 34.55 26.43 -4.41
N TYR A 38 33.71 25.42 -4.63
CA TYR A 38 33.94 24.03 -4.23
C TYR A 38 34.87 23.33 -5.22
N GLY A 39 35.92 22.69 -4.70
CA GLY A 39 36.90 21.93 -5.46
C GLY A 39 37.26 20.58 -4.84
N CYS A 40 37.78 19.66 -5.64
CA CYS A 40 38.31 18.38 -5.13
C CYS A 40 39.49 18.63 -4.18
N LYS A 41 39.52 17.95 -3.03
CA LYS A 41 40.63 18.06 -2.07
C LYS A 41 41.96 17.60 -2.68
N ASN A 42 41.93 16.58 -3.53
CA ASN A 42 43.10 15.97 -4.14
C ASN A 42 43.40 16.52 -5.54
N TRP A 43 42.87 17.70 -5.93
CA TRP A 43 42.99 18.22 -7.30
C TRP A 43 44.44 18.32 -7.80
N ASN A 44 45.40 18.59 -6.91
CA ASN A 44 46.83 18.71 -7.25
C ASN A 44 47.60 17.38 -7.15
N ASN A 45 46.96 16.31 -6.66
CA ASN A 45 47.55 14.99 -6.40
C ASN A 45 46.79 13.89 -7.17
N GLY A 46 46.39 14.17 -8.43
CA GLY A 46 45.70 13.20 -9.29
C GLY A 46 44.19 13.05 -9.05
N GLY A 47 43.58 13.91 -8.22
CA GLY A 47 42.14 13.98 -8.03
C GLY A 47 41.38 14.60 -9.21
N CYS A 48 40.05 14.60 -9.13
CA CYS A 48 39.22 15.12 -10.22
C CYS A 48 39.21 16.66 -10.31
N THR A 49 38.92 17.19 -11.49
CA THR A 49 38.82 18.64 -11.79
C THR A 49 37.45 19.23 -11.44
N PHE A 50 36.78 18.70 -10.40
CA PHE A 50 35.48 19.22 -9.97
C PHE A 50 35.56 20.69 -9.56
N PHE A 51 34.64 21.52 -10.07
CA PHE A 51 34.56 22.95 -9.82
C PHE A 51 33.10 23.39 -9.76
N ARG A 52 32.72 24.14 -8.70
CA ARG A 52 31.39 24.79 -8.60
C ARG A 52 31.50 26.07 -7.78
N TRP A 53 31.00 27.20 -8.26
CA TRP A 53 30.98 28.44 -7.48
C TRP A 53 30.13 28.30 -6.20
N CYS A 54 30.54 28.98 -5.12
CA CYS A 54 29.66 29.17 -3.97
C CYS A 54 28.60 30.20 -4.35
N GLU A 55 27.33 29.81 -4.47
CA GLU A 55 26.24 30.75 -4.73
C GLU A 55 26.00 31.66 -3.51
N ASN A 56 25.75 32.95 -3.75
CA ASN A 56 25.39 33.89 -2.69
C ASN A 56 23.96 33.55 -2.25
N GLN A 57 23.79 33.16 -0.98
CA GLN A 57 22.53 32.68 -0.41
C GLN A 57 21.38 33.72 -0.41
N SER A 58 21.61 34.96 -0.85
CA SER A 58 20.68 36.08 -0.64
C SER A 58 19.53 36.21 -1.65
N THR A 59 19.57 35.54 -2.81
CA THR A 59 18.55 35.75 -3.86
C THR A 59 17.66 34.54 -4.14
N THR A 60 18.13 33.32 -3.89
CA THR A 60 17.36 32.09 -4.17
C THR A 60 16.46 31.67 -3.01
N GLN A 61 16.77 32.06 -1.77
CA GLN A 61 16.10 31.52 -0.57
C GLN A 61 14.68 32.08 -0.33
N SER A 62 14.37 33.28 -0.84
CA SER A 62 13.09 33.96 -0.59
C SER A 62 11.98 33.65 -1.60
N GLN A 63 12.30 33.20 -2.81
CA GLN A 63 11.30 32.82 -3.82
C GLN A 63 10.95 31.33 -3.72
N VAL A 64 11.96 30.48 -3.52
CA VAL A 64 11.79 29.03 -3.35
C VAL A 64 10.95 28.70 -2.11
N SER A 65 10.99 29.53 -1.07
CA SER A 65 10.20 29.31 0.15
C SER A 65 8.70 29.52 -0.03
N SER A 66 8.26 30.50 -0.82
CA SER A 66 6.83 30.79 -1.01
C SER A 66 6.14 29.77 -1.93
N ASP A 67 6.79 29.39 -3.03
CA ASP A 67 6.24 28.40 -3.98
C ASP A 67 6.18 27.00 -3.37
N SER A 68 7.19 26.64 -2.56
CA SER A 68 7.22 25.37 -1.85
C SER A 68 6.10 25.25 -0.82
N ILE A 69 5.70 26.36 -0.17
CA ILE A 69 4.61 26.37 0.81
C ILE A 69 3.25 26.13 0.12
N LEU A 70 2.99 26.82 -0.99
CA LEU A 70 1.76 26.64 -1.79
C LEU A 70 1.61 25.21 -2.32
N GLU A 71 2.71 24.60 -2.76
CA GLU A 71 2.69 23.21 -3.22
C GLU A 71 2.41 22.23 -2.07
N LEU A 72 2.91 22.53 -0.87
CA LEU A 72 2.69 21.72 0.32
C LEU A 72 1.23 21.79 0.78
N GLU A 73 0.62 22.97 0.78
CA GLU A 73 -0.81 23.16 1.11
C GLU A 73 -1.72 22.40 0.14
N ARG A 74 -1.39 22.43 -1.17
CA ARG A 74 -2.11 21.67 -2.19
C ARG A 74 -1.95 20.15 -1.99
N LYS A 75 -0.75 19.68 -1.62
CA LYS A 75 -0.54 18.25 -1.30
C LYS A 75 -1.29 17.85 -0.04
N PHE A 76 -1.37 18.73 0.96
CA PHE A 76 -2.09 18.46 2.20
C PHE A 76 -3.60 18.33 1.97
N SER A 77 -4.20 19.19 1.14
CA SER A 77 -5.63 19.08 0.81
C SER A 77 -5.96 17.79 0.06
N LEU A 78 -5.10 17.36 -0.89
CA LEU A 78 -5.23 16.08 -1.58
C LEU A 78 -5.13 14.88 -0.63
N ILE A 79 -4.20 14.94 0.34
CA ILE A 79 -4.04 13.88 1.35
C ILE A 79 -5.28 13.80 2.24
N GLU A 80 -5.85 14.92 2.66
CA GLU A 80 -7.05 14.89 3.52
C GLU A 80 -8.26 14.36 2.74
N GLU A 81 -8.43 14.74 1.47
CA GLU A 81 -9.46 14.16 0.60
C GLU A 81 -9.27 12.64 0.44
N GLN A 82 -8.06 12.20 0.09
CA GLN A 82 -7.75 10.77 -0.05
C GLN A 82 -8.01 10.01 1.26
N LYS A 83 -7.70 10.60 2.41
CA LYS A 83 -7.94 10.03 3.73
C LYS A 83 -9.43 9.90 4.04
N THR A 84 -10.24 10.90 3.69
CA THR A 84 -11.71 10.80 3.84
C THR A 84 -12.29 9.70 2.96
N SER A 85 -11.84 9.60 1.70
CA SER A 85 -12.23 8.53 0.78
C SER A 85 -11.82 7.14 1.30
N MET A 86 -10.60 7.02 1.81
CA MET A 86 -10.11 5.77 2.42
C MET A 86 -10.95 5.37 3.63
N ALA A 87 -11.34 6.32 4.48
CA ALA A 87 -12.21 6.04 5.62
C ALA A 87 -13.61 5.58 5.17
N GLU A 88 -14.18 6.16 4.11
CA GLU A 88 -15.46 5.71 3.54
C GLU A 88 -15.35 4.29 2.97
N LEU A 89 -14.31 4.02 2.20
CA LEU A 89 -14.07 2.70 1.62
C LEU A 89 -13.91 1.64 2.72
N GLN A 90 -13.19 1.96 3.79
CA GLN A 90 -13.01 1.09 4.94
C GLN A 90 -14.35 0.81 5.66
N ARG A 91 -15.25 1.80 5.78
CA ARG A 91 -16.61 1.57 6.30
C ARG A 91 -17.41 0.61 5.42
N LYS A 92 -17.37 0.81 4.09
CA LYS A 92 -18.04 -0.08 3.13
C LYS A 92 -17.48 -1.51 3.19
N MET A 93 -16.17 -1.66 3.37
CA MET A 93 -15.53 -2.97 3.53
C MET A 93 -16.07 -3.70 4.76
N VAL A 94 -16.14 -3.03 5.91
CA VAL A 94 -16.70 -3.61 7.15
C VAL A 94 -18.17 -3.98 6.97
N GLU A 95 -18.95 -3.13 6.31
CA GLU A 95 -20.37 -3.39 6.05
C GLU A 95 -20.56 -4.62 5.13
N LEU A 96 -19.79 -4.71 4.05
CA LEU A 96 -19.80 -5.87 3.16
C LEU A 96 -19.38 -7.15 3.88
N GLN A 97 -18.35 -7.06 4.74
CA GLN A 97 -17.89 -8.20 5.52
C GLN A 97 -18.98 -8.70 6.49
N ARG A 98 -19.75 -7.79 7.11
CA ARG A 98 -20.91 -8.17 7.93
C ARG A 98 -22.00 -8.85 7.10
N LYS A 99 -22.32 -8.30 5.92
CA LYS A 99 -23.31 -8.90 5.02
C LYS A 99 -22.89 -10.29 4.57
N LEU A 100 -21.61 -10.51 4.27
CA LEU A 100 -21.08 -11.83 3.93
C LEU A 100 -21.29 -12.83 5.07
N VAL A 101 -20.95 -12.47 6.30
CA VAL A 101 -21.15 -13.36 7.47
C VAL A 101 -22.63 -13.74 7.66
N VAL A 102 -23.54 -12.77 7.50
CA VAL A 102 -24.99 -13.06 7.61
C VAL A 102 -25.45 -13.99 6.50
N LEU A 103 -25.06 -13.71 5.25
CA LEU A 103 -25.46 -14.50 4.09
C LEU A 103 -24.89 -15.94 4.14
N GLU A 104 -23.67 -16.10 4.65
CA GLU A 104 -23.06 -17.40 4.91
C GLU A 104 -23.87 -18.20 5.95
N ALA A 105 -24.32 -17.56 7.02
CA ALA A 105 -25.17 -18.18 8.03
C ALA A 105 -26.54 -18.60 7.46
N GLU A 106 -27.15 -17.75 6.63
CA GLU A 106 -28.41 -18.06 5.93
C GLU A 106 -28.23 -19.26 4.99
N LEU A 107 -27.15 -19.30 4.20
CA LEU A 107 -26.83 -20.44 3.33
C LEU A 107 -26.66 -21.74 4.12
N GLN A 108 -25.97 -21.69 5.27
CA GLN A 108 -25.83 -22.87 6.14
C GLN A 108 -27.17 -23.34 6.67
N SER A 109 -28.06 -22.42 7.06
CA SER A 109 -29.40 -22.75 7.55
C SER A 109 -30.25 -23.40 6.46
N LEU A 110 -30.25 -22.84 5.24
CA LEU A 110 -30.97 -23.37 4.09
C LEU A 110 -30.44 -24.76 3.70
N LYS A 111 -29.11 -24.93 3.68
CA LYS A 111 -28.48 -26.23 3.42
C LYS A 111 -28.91 -27.27 4.45
N LYS A 112 -28.99 -26.90 5.73
CA LYS A 112 -29.45 -27.80 6.79
C LYS A 112 -30.92 -28.22 6.61
N VAL A 113 -31.81 -27.27 6.34
CA VAL A 113 -33.23 -27.54 6.07
C VAL A 113 -33.39 -28.43 4.84
N ASN A 114 -32.71 -28.09 3.74
CA ASN A 114 -32.75 -28.87 2.52
C ASN A 114 -32.25 -30.31 2.73
N ASN A 115 -31.14 -30.49 3.46
CA ASN A 115 -30.63 -31.83 3.78
C ASN A 115 -31.59 -32.62 4.66
N ALA A 116 -32.25 -31.98 5.64
CA ALA A 116 -33.25 -32.63 6.48
C ALA A 116 -34.48 -33.05 5.65
N HIS A 117 -34.95 -32.17 4.77
CA HIS A 117 -36.04 -32.45 3.84
C HIS A 117 -35.68 -33.62 2.90
N LEU A 118 -34.51 -33.56 2.27
CA LEU A 118 -33.98 -34.63 1.42
C LEU A 118 -33.90 -35.96 2.17
N SER A 119 -33.36 -35.96 3.40
CA SER A 119 -33.29 -37.16 4.24
C SER A 119 -34.69 -37.74 4.53
N SER A 120 -35.68 -36.89 4.83
CA SER A 120 -37.06 -37.31 5.06
C SER A 120 -37.69 -37.91 3.81
N THR A 121 -37.54 -37.26 2.66
CA THR A 121 -38.03 -37.76 1.37
C THR A 121 -37.39 -39.09 1.01
N MET A 122 -36.07 -39.23 1.19
CA MET A 122 -35.34 -40.47 0.94
C MET A 122 -35.81 -41.61 1.86
N LYS A 123 -36.08 -41.34 3.14
CA LYS A 123 -36.64 -42.34 4.07
C LYS A 123 -38.03 -42.80 3.64
N LYS A 124 -38.91 -41.85 3.26
CA LYS A 124 -40.26 -42.18 2.76
C LYS A 124 -40.19 -43.04 1.51
N LEU A 125 -39.31 -42.70 0.57
CA LEU A 125 -39.10 -43.47 -0.66
C LEU A 125 -38.64 -44.89 -0.34
N ARG A 126 -37.64 -45.07 0.53
CA ARG A 126 -37.20 -46.40 0.97
C ARG A 126 -38.30 -47.19 1.68
N CYS A 127 -39.07 -46.58 2.57
CA CYS A 127 -40.21 -47.25 3.21
C CYS A 127 -41.24 -47.71 2.17
N LEU A 128 -41.52 -46.89 1.17
CA LEU A 128 -42.44 -47.24 0.08
C LEU A 128 -41.87 -48.38 -0.78
N GLU A 129 -40.57 -48.36 -1.10
CA GLU A 129 -39.90 -49.48 -1.78
C GLU A 129 -40.04 -50.79 -0.99
N PHE A 130 -39.83 -50.77 0.33
CA PHE A 130 -40.02 -51.96 1.18
C PHE A 130 -41.47 -52.47 1.17
N ILE A 131 -42.46 -51.57 1.26
CA ILE A 131 -43.88 -51.94 1.23
C ILE A 131 -44.23 -52.61 -0.10
N VAL A 132 -43.75 -52.07 -1.22
CA VAL A 132 -44.00 -52.64 -2.55
C VAL A 132 -43.40 -54.06 -2.64
N VAL A 133 -42.19 -54.29 -2.14
CA VAL A 133 -41.57 -55.62 -2.15
C VAL A 133 -42.35 -56.61 -1.28
N ILE A 134 -42.76 -56.21 -0.08
CA ILE A 134 -43.53 -57.07 0.84
C ILE A 134 -44.88 -57.44 0.23
N THR A 135 -45.61 -56.48 -0.33
CA THR A 135 -46.91 -56.72 -0.96
C THR A 135 -46.79 -57.67 -2.15
N TRP A 136 -45.75 -57.53 -2.98
CA TRP A 136 -45.42 -58.48 -4.04
C TRP A 136 -45.14 -59.88 -3.50
N PHE A 137 -44.34 -60.00 -2.44
CA PHE A 137 -43.98 -61.29 -1.85
C PHE A 137 -45.20 -62.04 -1.28
N ILE A 138 -46.07 -61.33 -0.55
CA ILE A 138 -47.31 -61.90 0.00
C ILE A 138 -48.23 -62.37 -1.14
N GLY A 139 -48.40 -61.55 -2.19
CA GLY A 139 -49.20 -61.91 -3.36
C GLY A 139 -48.66 -63.14 -4.08
N PHE A 140 -47.35 -63.23 -4.25
CA PHE A 140 -46.68 -64.39 -4.86
C PHE A 140 -46.93 -65.68 -4.07
N ILE A 141 -46.73 -65.65 -2.75
CA ILE A 141 -47.01 -66.81 -1.88
C ILE A 141 -48.47 -67.23 -2.00
N GLY A 142 -49.40 -66.28 -1.97
CA GLY A 142 -50.84 -66.58 -2.10
C GLY A 142 -51.17 -67.34 -3.39
N VAL A 143 -50.61 -66.92 -4.53
CA VAL A 143 -50.81 -67.60 -5.82
C VAL A 143 -50.23 -69.02 -5.81
N VAL A 144 -49.04 -69.21 -5.23
CA VAL A 144 -48.38 -70.54 -5.18
C VAL A 144 -49.14 -71.50 -4.27
N VAL A 145 -49.57 -71.05 -3.08
CA VAL A 145 -50.30 -71.89 -2.12
C VAL A 145 -51.69 -72.28 -2.62
N ILE A 146 -52.40 -71.39 -3.32
CA ILE A 146 -53.72 -71.70 -3.92
C ILE A 146 -53.62 -72.75 -5.04
N ARG A 147 -52.44 -72.90 -5.65
CA ARG A 147 -52.20 -73.79 -6.79
C ARG A 147 -51.62 -75.17 -6.39
N LEU A 148 -51.35 -75.41 -5.11
CA LEU A 148 -50.87 -76.67 -4.52
C LEU A 148 -52.04 -77.42 -3.85
#